data_AF-A0A1B3IST8-F1
#
_entry.id   AF-A0A1B3IST8-F1
#
_cell.length_a   1.000
_cell.length_b   1.000
_cell.length_c   1.000
_cell.angle_alpha   90.00
_cell.angle_beta   90.00
_cell.angle_gamma   90.00
#
_symmetry.space_group_name_H-M   'P 1'
#
loop_
_entity.id
_entity.type
_entity.pdbx_description
1 polymer ?
#
loop_
_entity_poly.entity_id
_entity_poly.type
_entity_poly.pdbx_seq_one_letter_code
_entity_poly.pdbx_strand_id
1 'polypeptide(L)'
;MPMNYSHDNWSAILAHIGKPEELDTSARNAGALTRRREIRDAATLLRLGLAYGPGGMSLREVTAWAQLHDVATLSDVALLKRLRNAADWFGILAAQTLAVRAAVTGCTSGKRLRLVDGTAISAPGGGSAEWRLHMGYDPHTCQFTDFELTDSRDAERLDRFAQTADEIRIADRGFGSRPECIRSLAFGEADYIVRVHWRGLRWLTAEGMRFDMMGFLRGLDCGKNGETTVMIGNSGNKKAGAPFPARLIAVSLPPEKALISKTRLLSENRRKRTNSFRRKPWKHRAMCYC
;
A
#
# COMPACT_ATOMS: atom_id res chain seq x y z
N MET A 1 -5.80 0.56 -20.84
CA MET A 1 -6.91 0.17 -21.74
C MET A 1 -8.13 0.96 -21.32
N PRO A 2 -8.84 1.64 -22.23
CA PRO A 2 -10.05 2.36 -21.86
C PRO A 2 -11.09 1.34 -21.38
N MET A 3 -11.59 1.51 -20.15
CA MET A 3 -12.70 0.71 -19.64
C MET A 3 -13.94 1.04 -20.48
N ASN A 4 -14.48 0.04 -21.16
CA ASN A 4 -15.71 0.20 -21.94
C ASN A 4 -16.89 0.29 -20.96
N TYR A 5 -17.45 1.49 -20.78
CA TYR A 5 -18.57 1.77 -19.87
C TYR A 5 -19.93 1.40 -20.51
N SER A 6 -20.05 0.18 -21.06
CA SER A 6 -21.36 -0.37 -21.46
C SER A 6 -22.30 -0.43 -20.25
N HIS A 7 -23.61 -0.27 -20.48
CA HIS A 7 -24.62 -0.32 -19.43
C HIS A 7 -24.61 -1.66 -18.67
N ASP A 8 -24.29 -2.75 -19.37
CA ASP A 8 -24.16 -4.11 -18.81
C ASP A 8 -22.95 -4.26 -17.89
N ASN A 9 -21.91 -3.46 -18.10
CA ASN A 9 -20.72 -3.47 -17.26
C ASN A 9 -20.99 -2.76 -15.92
N TRP A 10 -21.86 -1.75 -15.91
CA TRP A 10 -22.19 -0.99 -14.71
C TRP A 10 -22.97 -1.80 -13.68
N SER A 11 -23.98 -2.56 -14.10
CA SER A 11 -24.78 -3.41 -13.20
C SER A 11 -23.93 -4.49 -12.54
N ALA A 12 -23.00 -5.09 -13.28
CA ALA A 12 -22.05 -6.08 -12.75
C ALA A 12 -21.10 -5.47 -11.71
N ILE A 13 -20.56 -4.28 -11.97
CA ILE A 13 -19.71 -3.55 -11.00
C ILE A 13 -20.51 -3.23 -9.74
N LEU A 14 -21.72 -2.69 -9.88
CA LEU A 14 -22.56 -2.32 -8.75
C LEU A 14 -22.90 -3.53 -7.86
N ALA A 15 -23.26 -4.66 -8.48
CA ALA A 15 -23.53 -5.91 -7.78
C ALA A 15 -22.34 -6.45 -6.98
N HIS A 16 -21.11 -6.12 -7.39
CA HIS A 16 -19.89 -6.53 -6.68
C HIS A 16 -19.56 -5.63 -5.48
N ILE A 17 -20.08 -4.40 -5.46
CA ILE A 17 -19.78 -3.40 -4.42
C ILE A 17 -20.85 -3.41 -3.33
N GLY A 18 -22.13 -3.52 -3.68
CA GLY A 18 -23.20 -3.59 -2.70
C GLY A 18 -24.59 -3.35 -3.29
N LYS A 19 -25.63 -3.59 -2.49
CA LYS A 19 -27.01 -3.31 -2.92
C LYS A 19 -27.27 -1.79 -2.92
N PRO A 20 -28.09 -1.26 -3.85
CA PRO A 20 -28.37 0.17 -3.94
C PRO A 20 -28.83 0.83 -2.62
N GLU A 21 -29.64 0.13 -1.83
CA GLU A 21 -30.15 0.63 -0.54
C GLU A 21 -29.06 0.75 0.54
N GLU A 22 -28.14 -0.22 0.57
CA GLU A 22 -26.98 -0.23 1.46
C GLU A 22 -26.00 0.89 1.08
N LEU A 23 -25.82 1.12 -0.23
CA LEU A 23 -25.01 2.21 -0.76
C LEU A 23 -25.61 3.58 -0.42
N ASP A 24 -26.93 3.75 -0.56
CA ASP A 24 -27.61 4.99 -0.19
C ASP A 24 -27.50 5.28 1.32
N THR A 25 -27.64 4.24 2.14
CA THR A 25 -27.52 4.37 3.60
C THR A 25 -26.09 4.72 4.00
N SER A 26 -25.09 4.02 3.45
CA SER A 26 -23.68 4.30 3.72
C SER A 26 -23.26 5.69 3.22
N ALA A 27 -23.72 6.12 2.04
CA ALA A 27 -23.44 7.44 1.48
C ALA A 27 -24.03 8.56 2.32
N ARG A 28 -25.21 8.37 2.93
CA ARG A 28 -25.78 9.35 3.86
C ARG A 28 -25.01 9.40 5.17
N ASN A 29 -24.70 8.24 5.76
CA ASN A 29 -23.98 8.14 7.02
C ASN A 29 -22.58 8.77 6.93
N ALA A 30 -21.91 8.61 5.77
CA ALA A 30 -20.61 9.22 5.50
C ALA A 30 -20.70 10.68 5.00
N GLY A 31 -21.90 11.29 4.94
CA GLY A 31 -22.10 12.66 4.49
C GLY A 31 -21.97 12.90 2.98
N ALA A 32 -21.67 11.87 2.18
CA ALA A 32 -21.45 11.95 0.74
C ALA A 32 -22.70 12.35 -0.04
N LEU A 33 -23.88 11.86 0.36
CA LEU A 33 -25.15 12.16 -0.32
C LEU A 33 -26.25 12.60 0.64
N THR A 34 -26.03 13.71 1.34
CA THR A 34 -27.02 14.32 2.24
C THR A 34 -28.19 14.99 1.50
N ARG A 35 -27.92 15.62 0.35
CA ARG A 35 -28.92 16.26 -0.52
C ARG A 35 -28.83 15.68 -1.91
N ARG A 36 -29.92 15.12 -2.43
CA ARG A 36 -29.95 14.44 -3.74
C ARG A 36 -29.75 15.42 -4.92
N ARG A 37 -30.60 16.45 -5.10
CA ARG A 37 -30.52 17.39 -6.25
C ARG A 37 -30.30 16.60 -7.56
N GLU A 38 -29.30 16.98 -8.37
CA GLU A 38 -28.96 16.33 -9.65
C GLU A 38 -28.39 14.92 -9.54
N ILE A 39 -27.97 14.47 -8.34
CA ILE A 39 -27.48 13.11 -8.10
C ILE A 39 -28.49 12.41 -7.20
N ARG A 40 -29.34 11.58 -7.80
CA ARG A 40 -30.53 11.03 -7.13
C ARG A 40 -30.23 9.91 -6.14
N ASP A 41 -29.13 9.19 -6.35
CA ASP A 41 -28.75 8.02 -5.56
C ASP A 41 -27.22 7.85 -5.49
N ALA A 42 -26.79 7.04 -4.54
CA ALA A 42 -25.39 6.72 -4.30
C ALA A 42 -24.76 5.95 -5.47
N ALA A 43 -25.52 5.11 -6.17
CA ALA A 43 -25.02 4.39 -7.34
C ALA A 43 -24.58 5.37 -8.44
N THR A 44 -25.36 6.41 -8.69
CA THR A 44 -25.04 7.50 -9.63
C THR A 44 -23.80 8.25 -9.18
N LEU A 45 -23.69 8.61 -7.89
CA LEU A 45 -22.50 9.25 -7.33
C LEU A 45 -21.23 8.40 -7.53
N LEU A 46 -21.34 7.09 -7.28
CA LEU A 46 -20.26 6.13 -7.48
C LEU A 46 -19.87 6.01 -8.95
N ARG A 47 -20.85 5.96 -9.86
CA ARG A 47 -20.62 5.89 -11.31
C ARG A 47 -19.82 7.09 -11.81
N LEU A 48 -20.20 8.29 -11.37
CA LEU A 48 -19.51 9.53 -11.71
C LEU A 48 -18.09 9.57 -11.13
N GLY A 49 -17.92 9.12 -9.88
CA GLY A 49 -16.60 9.03 -9.24
C GLY A 49 -15.67 8.04 -9.94
N LEU A 50 -16.20 6.89 -10.36
CA LEU A 50 -15.44 5.89 -11.10
C LEU A 50 -15.08 6.32 -12.52
N ALA A 51 -15.94 7.10 -13.19
CA ALA A 51 -15.64 7.70 -14.48
C ALA A 51 -14.52 8.75 -14.37
N TYR A 52 -14.58 9.61 -13.35
CA TYR A 52 -13.56 10.64 -13.09
C TYR A 52 -12.21 10.05 -12.68
N GLY A 53 -12.20 9.16 -11.67
CA GLY A 53 -10.96 8.62 -11.10
C GLY A 53 -10.35 7.50 -11.95
N PRO A 54 -10.67 6.22 -11.69
CA PRO A 54 -10.16 5.09 -12.47
C PRO A 54 -10.47 5.12 -13.97
N GLY A 55 -11.53 5.81 -14.38
CA GLY A 55 -11.91 5.99 -15.78
C GLY A 55 -11.06 6.96 -16.55
N GLY A 56 -10.30 7.82 -15.86
CA GLY A 56 -9.39 8.78 -16.47
C GLY A 56 -10.07 9.93 -17.22
N MET A 57 -11.39 10.11 -17.07
CA MET A 57 -12.10 11.24 -17.66
C MET A 57 -11.87 12.51 -16.82
N SER A 58 -11.64 13.63 -17.47
CA SER A 58 -11.69 14.95 -16.83
C SER A 58 -13.10 15.27 -16.32
N LEU A 59 -13.24 16.20 -15.38
CA LEU A 59 -14.55 16.62 -14.86
C LEU A 59 -15.52 17.03 -15.98
N ARG A 60 -15.02 17.71 -17.02
CA ARG A 60 -15.81 18.14 -18.17
C ARG A 60 -16.30 16.97 -19.01
N GLU A 61 -15.42 16.01 -19.27
CA GLU A 61 -15.77 14.77 -19.97
C GLU A 61 -16.80 13.97 -19.19
N VAL A 62 -16.65 13.85 -17.87
CA VAL A 62 -17.64 13.15 -17.03
C VAL A 62 -18.99 13.84 -17.09
N THR A 63 -19.07 15.17 -16.99
CA THR A 63 -20.35 15.88 -17.06
C THR A 63 -20.99 15.77 -18.44
N ALA A 64 -20.21 15.85 -19.52
CA ALA A 64 -20.72 15.71 -20.88
C ALA A 64 -21.22 14.28 -21.14
N TRP A 65 -20.44 13.28 -20.73
CA TRP A 65 -20.83 11.87 -20.79
C TRP A 65 -22.08 11.59 -19.94
N ALA A 66 -22.14 12.13 -18.72
CA ALA A 66 -23.29 11.93 -17.83
C ALA A 66 -24.57 12.52 -18.41
N GLN A 67 -24.50 13.67 -19.07
CA GLN A 67 -25.64 14.28 -19.75
C GLN A 67 -26.05 13.49 -21.00
N LEU A 68 -25.09 13.06 -21.82
CA LEU A 68 -25.37 12.28 -23.04
C LEU A 68 -26.05 10.93 -22.75
N HIS A 69 -25.72 10.32 -21.61
CA HIS A 69 -26.25 9.02 -21.19
C HIS A 69 -27.37 9.12 -20.15
N ASP A 70 -27.94 10.32 -19.92
CA ASP A 70 -29.01 10.59 -18.95
C ASP A 70 -28.71 10.05 -17.53
N VAL A 71 -27.43 10.11 -17.14
CA VAL A 71 -26.95 9.68 -15.81
C VAL A 71 -27.15 10.81 -14.79
N ALA A 72 -26.75 12.03 -15.13
CA ALA A 72 -26.94 13.23 -14.32
C ALA A 72 -26.67 14.49 -15.15
N THR A 73 -27.37 15.59 -14.85
CA THR A 73 -27.15 16.90 -15.48
C THR A 73 -26.60 17.89 -14.46
N LEU A 74 -25.30 18.17 -14.52
CA LEU A 74 -24.62 19.07 -13.59
C LEU A 74 -23.36 19.68 -14.21
N SER A 75 -22.93 20.84 -13.69
CA SER A 75 -21.66 21.46 -14.09
C SER A 75 -20.44 20.73 -13.52
N ASP A 76 -19.28 20.92 -14.15
CA ASP A 76 -17.99 20.38 -13.71
C ASP A 76 -17.62 20.85 -12.29
N VAL A 77 -17.91 22.11 -11.94
CA VAL A 77 -17.73 22.65 -10.59
C VAL A 77 -18.66 22.00 -9.58
N ALA A 78 -19.92 21.72 -9.95
CA ALA A 78 -20.86 21.02 -9.08
C ALA A 78 -20.42 19.57 -8.85
N LEU A 79 -19.95 18.89 -9.90
CA LEU A 79 -19.40 17.55 -9.81
C LEU A 79 -18.18 17.51 -8.88
N LEU A 80 -17.23 18.44 -9.03
CA LEU A 80 -16.05 18.52 -8.17
C LEU A 80 -16.42 18.64 -6.69
N LYS A 81 -17.37 19.53 -6.36
CA LYS A 81 -17.85 19.69 -4.97
C LYS A 81 -18.48 18.41 -4.43
N ARG A 82 -19.24 17.69 -5.28
CA ARG A 82 -19.85 16.41 -4.91
C ARG A 82 -18.79 15.34 -4.64
N LEU A 83 -17.80 15.20 -5.52
CA LEU A 83 -16.73 14.22 -5.36
C LEU A 83 -15.87 14.49 -4.12
N ARG A 84 -15.59 15.76 -3.80
CA ARG A 84 -14.87 16.12 -2.57
C ARG A 84 -15.62 15.69 -1.32
N ASN A 85 -16.93 15.90 -1.28
CA ASN A 85 -17.76 15.46 -0.15
C ASN A 85 -17.93 13.93 -0.09
N ALA A 86 -17.69 13.23 -1.20
CA ALA A 86 -17.80 11.78 -1.30
C ALA A 86 -16.49 11.05 -0.99
N ALA A 87 -15.39 11.76 -0.74
CA ALA A 87 -14.05 11.17 -0.59
C ALA A 87 -14.00 10.10 0.53
N ASP A 88 -14.48 10.42 1.72
CA ASP A 88 -14.50 9.48 2.86
C ASP A 88 -15.37 8.26 2.56
N TRP A 89 -16.51 8.46 1.90
CA TRP A 89 -17.38 7.38 1.48
C TRP A 89 -16.74 6.45 0.46
N PHE A 90 -15.99 6.98 -0.52
CA PHE A 90 -15.19 6.15 -1.42
C PHE A 90 -14.12 5.35 -0.67
N GLY A 91 -13.51 5.95 0.36
CA GLY A 91 -12.61 5.25 1.28
C GLY A 91 -13.28 4.04 1.95
N ILE A 92 -14.51 4.21 2.45
CA ILE A 92 -15.32 3.14 3.05
C ILE A 92 -15.68 2.04 2.05
N LEU A 93 -16.01 2.38 0.80
CA LEU A 93 -16.31 1.37 -0.22
C LEU A 93 -15.07 0.56 -0.62
N ALA A 94 -13.93 1.24 -0.81
CA ALA A 94 -12.66 0.59 -1.10
C ALA A 94 -12.25 -0.35 0.03
N ALA A 95 -12.39 0.12 1.27
CA ALA A 95 -12.20 -0.62 2.51
C ALA A 95 -12.99 -1.93 2.55
N GLN A 96 -14.31 -1.84 2.40
CA GLN A 96 -15.21 -3.00 2.41
C GLN A 96 -14.90 -3.99 1.28
N THR A 97 -14.63 -3.49 0.07
CA THR A 97 -14.28 -4.33 -1.08
C THR A 97 -12.97 -5.08 -0.84
N LEU A 98 -11.98 -4.43 -0.22
CA LEU A 98 -10.70 -5.05 0.12
C LEU A 98 -10.85 -6.08 1.24
N ALA A 99 -11.68 -5.80 2.25
CA ALA A 99 -11.99 -6.73 3.34
C ALA A 99 -12.54 -8.07 2.81
N VAL A 100 -13.53 -8.00 1.91
CA VAL A 100 -14.13 -9.17 1.26
C VAL A 100 -13.07 -9.97 0.50
N ARG A 101 -12.18 -9.29 -0.24
CA ARG A 101 -11.10 -9.95 -0.99
C ARG A 101 -10.03 -10.57 -0.10
N ALA A 102 -9.72 -9.95 1.02
CA ALA A 102 -8.71 -10.45 1.95
C ALA A 102 -9.17 -11.74 2.65
N ALA A 103 -10.49 -12.01 2.71
CA ALA A 103 -11.09 -13.08 3.49
C ALA A 103 -10.69 -13.04 4.99
N VAL A 104 -10.21 -11.89 5.47
CA VAL A 104 -9.80 -11.68 6.86
C VAL A 104 -10.96 -11.01 7.58
N THR A 105 -11.59 -11.75 8.48
CA THR A 105 -12.46 -11.21 9.52
C THR A 105 -11.86 -11.65 10.86
N GLY A 106 -11.19 -10.76 11.57
CA GLY A 106 -10.59 -11.10 12.86
C GLY A 106 -9.60 -10.07 13.40
N CYS A 107 -9.73 -9.77 14.69
CA CYS A 107 -8.79 -8.95 15.45
C CYS A 107 -7.38 -9.52 15.42
N THR A 108 -6.39 -8.67 15.19
CA THR A 108 -5.08 -8.90 15.79
C THR A 108 -5.23 -8.65 17.28
N SER A 109 -5.30 -9.71 18.10
CA SER A 109 -5.31 -9.53 19.55
C SER A 109 -4.00 -8.90 20.00
N GLY A 110 -4.07 -7.70 20.57
CA GLY A 110 -2.97 -7.04 21.27
C GLY A 110 -2.72 -5.59 20.85
N LYS A 111 -2.53 -5.31 19.55
CA LYS A 111 -2.20 -3.97 19.02
C LYS A 111 -2.87 -3.71 17.68
N ARG A 112 -3.10 -2.44 17.35
CA ARG A 112 -3.61 -1.97 16.06
C ARG A 112 -2.58 -2.20 14.95
N LEU A 113 -2.97 -2.78 13.82
CA LEU A 113 -2.08 -2.82 12.66
C LEU A 113 -2.26 -1.57 11.79
N ARG A 114 -1.15 -1.02 11.29
CA ARG A 114 -1.17 0.00 10.23
C ARG A 114 -0.24 -0.42 9.10
N LEU A 115 -0.81 -0.76 7.95
CA LEU A 115 -0.05 -0.97 6.72
C LEU A 115 0.32 0.41 6.16
N VAL A 116 1.59 0.63 5.88
CA VAL A 116 2.06 1.88 5.25
C VAL A 116 2.55 1.56 3.84
N ASP A 117 1.99 2.27 2.87
CA ASP A 117 2.39 2.15 1.47
C ASP A 117 2.50 3.53 0.80
N GLY A 118 3.22 3.57 -0.32
CA GLY A 118 3.38 4.76 -1.14
C GLY A 118 3.23 4.40 -2.61
N THR A 119 2.52 5.24 -3.36
CA THR A 119 2.42 5.09 -4.81
C THR A 119 2.79 6.37 -5.53
N ALA A 120 3.53 6.21 -6.63
CA ALA A 120 3.91 7.30 -7.51
C ALA A 120 2.79 7.61 -8.50
N ILE A 121 2.42 8.88 -8.59
CA ILE A 121 1.41 9.38 -9.53
C ILE A 121 2.13 10.27 -10.55
N SER A 122 1.89 9.98 -11.82
CA SER A 122 2.39 10.77 -12.96
C SER A 122 1.22 11.43 -13.67
N ALA A 123 1.40 12.68 -14.11
CA ALA A 123 0.45 13.31 -15.01
C ALA A 123 0.38 12.55 -16.34
N PRO A 124 -0.78 12.53 -17.01
CA PRO A 124 -0.89 12.03 -18.37
C PRO A 124 0.12 12.75 -19.29
N GLY A 125 1.01 12.00 -19.93
CA GLY A 125 2.07 12.55 -20.80
C GLY A 125 3.37 12.98 -20.09
N GLY A 126 3.43 12.92 -18.76
CA GLY A 126 4.64 13.19 -17.98
C GLY A 126 5.57 11.97 -17.91
N GLY A 127 6.89 12.18 -18.08
CA GLY A 127 7.90 11.12 -18.08
C GLY A 127 8.37 10.65 -16.69
N SER A 128 7.95 11.32 -15.61
CA SER A 128 8.36 11.01 -14.24
C SER A 128 7.19 11.09 -13.26
N ALA A 129 7.34 10.45 -12.09
CA ALA A 129 6.42 10.62 -10.97
C ALA A 129 6.44 12.07 -10.52
N GLU A 130 5.34 12.79 -10.72
CA GLU A 130 5.20 14.20 -10.33
C GLU A 130 4.74 14.31 -8.88
N TRP A 131 3.94 13.35 -8.43
CA TRP A 131 3.45 13.27 -7.07
C TRP A 131 3.67 11.89 -6.47
N ARG A 132 3.66 11.83 -5.14
CA ARG A 132 3.60 10.58 -4.38
C ARG A 132 2.44 10.64 -3.40
N LEU A 133 1.56 9.65 -3.48
CA LEU A 133 0.50 9.44 -2.51
C LEU A 133 1.01 8.45 -1.46
N HIS A 134 1.14 8.90 -0.23
CA HIS A 134 1.42 8.09 0.94
C HIS A 134 0.11 7.71 1.59
N MET A 135 -0.03 6.47 2.01
CA MET A 135 -1.28 5.95 2.57
C MET A 135 -1.02 5.06 3.79
N GLY A 136 -1.84 5.26 4.82
CA GLY A 136 -1.98 4.35 5.95
C GLY A 136 -3.27 3.54 5.80
N TYR A 137 -3.20 2.22 6.01
CA TYR A 137 -4.37 1.34 5.95
C TYR A 137 -4.46 0.48 7.20
N ASP A 138 -5.62 0.49 7.84
CA ASP A 138 -5.92 -0.32 9.01
C ASP A 138 -6.71 -1.56 8.57
N PRO A 139 -6.12 -2.77 8.61
CA PRO A 139 -6.81 -3.98 8.20
C PRO A 139 -7.90 -4.43 9.18
N HIS A 140 -7.93 -3.92 10.42
CA HIS A 140 -8.96 -4.26 11.39
C HIS A 140 -10.28 -3.55 11.04
N THR A 141 -10.23 -2.23 10.87
CA THR A 141 -11.39 -1.44 10.41
C THR A 141 -11.60 -1.52 8.90
N CYS A 142 -10.63 -2.11 8.20
CA CYS A 142 -10.47 -2.12 6.76
C CYS A 142 -10.36 -0.72 6.14
N GLN A 143 -10.13 0.35 6.91
CA GLN A 143 -10.16 1.71 6.39
C GLN A 143 -8.78 2.27 6.09
N PHE A 144 -8.71 3.18 5.13
CA PHE A 144 -7.58 4.10 5.06
C PHE A 144 -7.63 5.05 6.25
N THR A 145 -6.50 5.21 6.90
CA THR A 145 -6.34 6.02 8.11
C THR A 145 -5.77 7.38 7.81
N ASP A 146 -4.88 7.45 6.81
CA ASP A 146 -4.24 8.69 6.41
C ASP A 146 -3.96 8.69 4.91
N PHE A 147 -4.01 9.87 4.33
CA PHE A 147 -3.54 10.16 2.98
C PHE A 147 -2.71 11.43 3.01
N GLU A 148 -1.51 11.37 2.42
CA GLU A 148 -0.70 12.56 2.17
C GLU A 148 -0.24 12.53 0.72
N LEU A 149 -0.45 13.63 -0.01
CA LEU A 149 0.06 13.80 -1.37
C LEU A 149 1.25 14.76 -1.33
N THR A 150 2.43 14.27 -1.71
CA THR A 150 3.65 15.09 -1.80
C THR A 150 4.13 15.21 -3.23
N ASP A 151 5.07 16.12 -3.47
CA ASP A 151 5.76 16.21 -4.75
C ASP A 151 6.80 15.08 -4.93
N SER A 152 7.52 15.12 -6.05
CA SER A 152 8.55 14.15 -6.42
C SER A 152 9.86 14.27 -5.65
N ARG A 153 10.08 15.33 -4.87
CA ARG A 153 11.27 15.54 -4.04
C ARG A 153 11.16 14.80 -2.72
N ASP A 154 9.94 14.64 -2.24
CA ASP A 154 9.63 13.96 -1.00
C ASP A 154 9.72 12.45 -1.14
N ALA A 155 10.63 11.87 -0.36
CA ALA A 155 10.78 10.44 -0.27
C ALA A 155 9.63 9.81 0.53
N GLU A 156 9.27 8.58 0.18
CA GLU A 156 8.49 7.68 1.04
C GLU A 156 9.22 7.47 2.37
N ARG A 157 8.51 7.72 3.48
CA ARG A 157 9.01 7.50 4.83
C ARG A 157 7.93 6.88 5.70
N LEU A 158 8.35 6.15 6.72
CA LEU A 158 7.44 5.47 7.64
C LEU A 158 6.96 6.35 8.78
N ASP A 159 7.55 7.52 9.00
CA ASP A 159 7.25 8.47 10.06
C ASP A 159 6.35 9.63 9.63
N ARG A 160 5.80 9.60 8.40
CA ARG A 160 4.93 10.66 7.88
C ARG A 160 3.65 10.85 8.69
N PHE A 161 3.05 9.73 9.09
CA PHE A 161 1.84 9.74 9.91
C PHE A 161 2.21 9.62 11.39
N ALA A 162 1.45 10.30 12.25
CA ALA A 162 1.67 10.29 13.69
C ALA A 162 1.65 8.86 14.25
N GLN A 163 2.66 8.51 15.05
CA GLN A 163 2.77 7.20 15.70
C GLN A 163 1.83 7.13 16.90
N THR A 164 1.36 5.93 17.22
CA THR A 164 0.63 5.67 18.46
C THR A 164 1.25 4.46 19.17
N ALA A 165 1.37 4.51 20.49
CA ALA A 165 2.04 3.44 21.27
C ALA A 165 1.39 2.05 21.12
N ASP A 166 0.10 2.02 20.76
CA ASP A 166 -0.71 0.81 20.62
C ASP A 166 -0.83 0.34 19.16
N GLU A 167 0.12 0.70 18.28
CA GLU A 167 0.15 0.26 16.89
C GLU A 167 1.43 -0.49 16.48
N ILE A 168 1.27 -1.38 15.49
CA ILE A 168 2.35 -2.05 14.76
C ILE A 168 2.29 -1.58 13.31
N ARG A 169 3.36 -0.91 12.84
CA ARG A 169 3.50 -0.49 11.44
C ARG A 169 4.09 -1.59 10.58
N ILE A 170 3.38 -1.97 9.52
CA ILE A 170 3.84 -2.98 8.58
C ILE A 170 4.19 -2.29 7.26
N ALA A 171 5.39 -2.54 6.76
CA ALA A 171 5.85 -1.94 5.52
C ALA A 171 6.65 -2.90 4.64
N ASP A 172 6.64 -2.57 3.36
CA ASP A 172 7.25 -3.36 2.31
C ASP A 172 8.79 -3.22 2.26
N ARG A 173 9.40 -3.90 1.29
CA ARG A 173 10.87 -3.92 1.11
C ARG A 173 11.44 -2.59 0.61
N GLY A 174 10.64 -1.76 -0.05
CA GLY A 174 11.05 -0.41 -0.46
C GLY A 174 11.48 0.41 0.76
N PHE A 175 10.65 0.42 1.80
CA PHE A 175 10.96 1.09 3.06
C PHE A 175 12.14 0.46 3.79
N GLY A 176 12.21 -0.88 3.84
CA GLY A 176 13.30 -1.61 4.50
C GLY A 176 14.67 -1.51 3.82
N SER A 177 14.77 -0.81 2.68
CA SER A 177 16.04 -0.50 2.03
C SER A 177 16.71 0.77 2.57
N ARG A 178 15.99 1.56 3.38
CA ARG A 178 16.44 2.84 3.93
C ARG A 178 16.58 2.72 5.46
N PRO A 179 17.81 2.72 6.01
CA PRO A 179 18.03 2.62 7.45
C PRO A 179 17.28 3.69 8.25
N GLU A 180 17.21 4.92 7.72
CA GLU A 180 16.54 6.05 8.39
C GLU A 180 15.03 5.83 8.58
N CYS A 181 14.36 5.14 7.64
CA CYS A 181 12.94 4.83 7.79
C CYS A 181 12.71 3.88 8.97
N ILE A 182 13.54 2.85 9.11
CA ILE A 182 13.46 1.91 10.24
C ILE A 182 13.89 2.61 11.54
N ARG A 183 14.92 3.46 11.47
CA ARG A 183 15.43 4.23 12.61
C ARG A 183 14.35 5.11 13.23
N SER A 184 13.57 5.79 12.39
CA SER A 184 12.46 6.67 12.85
C SER A 184 11.39 5.91 13.63
N LEU A 185 11.18 4.62 13.33
CA LEU A 185 10.25 3.76 14.06
C LEU A 185 10.92 3.15 15.30
N ALA A 186 12.19 2.75 15.21
CA ALA A 186 12.93 2.18 16.33
C ALA A 186 13.10 3.14 17.52
N PHE A 187 13.09 4.45 17.27
CA PHE A 187 13.08 5.49 18.32
C PHE A 187 11.70 6.14 18.51
N GLY A 188 10.67 5.63 17.82
CA GLY A 188 9.32 6.10 17.95
C GLY A 188 8.54 5.34 19.03
N GLU A 189 7.23 5.60 19.08
CA GLU A 189 6.32 4.96 20.04
C GLU A 189 5.70 3.68 19.50
N ALA A 190 5.63 3.53 18.17
CA ALA A 190 4.99 2.39 17.52
C ALA A 190 5.95 1.21 17.35
N ASP A 191 5.42 -0.01 17.48
CA ASP A 191 6.12 -1.20 17.04
C ASP A 191 6.14 -1.26 15.50
N TYR A 192 7.02 -2.08 14.93
CA TYR A 192 7.12 -2.20 13.48
C TYR A 192 7.47 -3.61 13.01
N ILE A 193 7.05 -3.91 11.78
CA ILE A 193 7.44 -5.09 11.00
C ILE A 193 7.72 -4.62 9.58
N VAL A 194 8.99 -4.39 9.27
CA VAL A 194 9.43 -3.91 7.96
C VAL A 194 10.14 -5.03 7.23
N ARG A 195 9.66 -5.37 6.03
CA ARG A 195 10.36 -6.35 5.20
C ARG A 195 11.71 -5.78 4.77
N VAL A 196 12.79 -6.51 4.99
CA VAL A 196 14.15 -6.07 4.66
C VAL A 196 14.80 -6.98 3.62
N HIS A 197 15.70 -6.43 2.83
CA HIS A 197 16.59 -7.22 2.01
C HIS A 197 17.87 -7.52 2.80
N TRP A 198 18.32 -8.77 2.83
CA TRP A 198 19.52 -9.19 3.57
C TRP A 198 20.82 -8.45 3.17
N ARG A 199 20.88 -7.81 1.99
CA ARG A 199 21.98 -6.89 1.58
C ARG A 199 21.64 -5.40 1.62
N GLY A 200 20.38 -5.06 1.90
CA GLY A 200 19.89 -3.68 1.82
C GLY A 200 20.44 -2.81 2.93
N LEU A 201 20.82 -3.43 4.05
CA LEU A 201 21.28 -2.77 5.25
C LEU A 201 22.66 -3.28 5.66
N ARG A 202 23.36 -2.50 6.47
CA ARG A 202 24.63 -2.91 7.09
C ARG A 202 24.32 -3.55 8.44
N TRP A 203 24.35 -4.88 8.49
CA TRP A 203 24.10 -5.65 9.71
C TRP A 203 25.34 -5.72 10.57
N LEU A 204 25.19 -5.37 11.84
CA LEU A 204 26.25 -5.41 12.84
C LEU A 204 25.83 -6.24 14.06
N THR A 205 26.79 -6.80 14.77
CA THR A 205 26.59 -7.39 16.10
C THR A 205 26.45 -6.29 17.15
N ALA A 206 26.12 -6.63 18.39
CA ALA A 206 26.07 -5.66 19.50
C ALA A 206 27.44 -4.98 19.73
N GLU A 207 28.53 -5.69 19.43
CA GLU A 207 29.92 -5.22 19.52
C GLU A 207 30.34 -4.39 18.31
N GLY A 208 29.45 -4.14 17.35
CA GLY A 208 29.72 -3.33 16.15
C GLY A 208 30.46 -4.06 15.02
N MET A 209 30.70 -5.37 15.17
CA MET A 209 31.31 -6.20 14.12
C MET A 209 30.29 -6.55 13.04
N ARG A 210 30.73 -6.93 11.82
CA ARG A 210 29.80 -7.36 10.77
C ARG A 210 29.08 -8.65 11.18
N PHE A 211 27.75 -8.62 11.15
CA PHE A 211 26.93 -9.80 11.42
C PHE A 211 26.97 -10.77 10.21
N ASP A 212 27.26 -12.06 10.45
CA ASP A 212 27.21 -13.08 9.40
C ASP A 212 25.77 -13.48 9.08
N MET A 213 25.13 -12.65 8.26
CA MET A 213 23.78 -12.89 7.76
C MET A 213 23.66 -14.23 7.03
N MET A 214 24.71 -14.66 6.34
CA MET A 214 24.66 -15.89 5.56
C MET A 214 24.77 -17.12 6.45
N GLY A 215 25.61 -17.07 7.49
CA GLY A 215 25.69 -18.08 8.53
C GLY A 215 24.35 -18.26 9.22
N PHE A 216 23.74 -17.16 9.66
CA PHE A 216 22.42 -17.18 10.29
C PHE A 216 21.37 -17.83 9.39
N LEU A 217 21.26 -17.40 8.12
CA LEU A 217 20.27 -17.97 7.19
C LEU A 217 20.55 -19.44 6.82
N ARG A 218 21.81 -19.89 6.84
CA ARG A 218 22.16 -21.29 6.62
C ARG A 218 21.80 -22.17 7.82
N GLY A 219 21.85 -21.62 9.03
CA GLY A 219 21.48 -22.31 10.27
C GLY A 219 19.98 -22.51 10.46
N LEU A 220 19.13 -21.97 9.58
CA LEU A 220 17.69 -22.15 9.65
C LEU A 220 17.26 -23.46 9.01
N ASP A 221 16.64 -24.34 9.80
CA ASP A 221 15.98 -25.52 9.26
C ASP A 221 14.86 -25.12 8.28
N CYS A 222 14.60 -25.96 7.29
CA CYS A 222 13.51 -25.75 6.34
C CYS A 222 12.18 -25.64 7.08
N GLY A 223 11.43 -24.55 6.83
CA GLY A 223 10.14 -24.31 7.48
C GLY A 223 10.21 -23.77 8.91
N LYS A 224 11.42 -23.59 9.49
CA LYS A 224 11.56 -22.89 10.78
C LYS A 224 11.84 -21.41 10.58
N ASN A 225 11.43 -20.62 11.58
CA ASN A 225 11.76 -19.22 11.70
C ASN A 225 13.00 -19.07 12.58
N GLY A 226 13.90 -18.17 12.21
CA GLY A 226 14.99 -17.74 13.06
C GLY A 226 14.76 -16.32 13.53
N GLU A 227 15.17 -16.04 14.75
CA GLU A 227 15.21 -14.69 15.29
C GLU A 227 16.56 -14.39 15.93
N THR A 228 16.99 -13.15 15.84
CA THR A 228 18.21 -12.68 16.49
C THR A 228 18.18 -11.17 16.63
N THR A 229 18.94 -10.63 17.58
CA THR A 229 19.11 -9.18 17.75
C THR A 229 20.31 -8.72 16.95
N VAL A 230 20.11 -7.70 16.12
CA VAL A 230 21.16 -7.10 15.29
C VAL A 230 21.19 -5.60 15.49
N MET A 231 22.33 -5.00 15.17
CA MET A 231 22.46 -3.55 15.06
C MET A 231 22.38 -3.16 13.58
N ILE A 232 21.45 -2.27 13.23
CA ILE A 232 21.34 -1.71 11.88
C ILE A 232 22.27 -0.50 11.80
N GLY A 233 23.31 -0.62 10.99
CA GLY A 233 24.20 0.48 10.63
C GLY A 233 23.84 1.10 9.29
N ASN A 234 24.45 2.25 9.01
CA ASN A 234 24.24 2.94 7.75
C ASN A 234 24.97 2.30 6.57
N SER A 235 24.30 2.32 5.42
CA SER A 235 24.86 1.87 4.14
C SER A 235 25.45 3.07 3.39
N GLY A 236 26.78 3.09 3.25
CA GLY A 236 27.52 4.09 2.45
C GLY A 236 28.18 5.23 3.25
N ASN A 237 28.83 6.15 2.52
CA ASN A 237 29.65 7.26 3.04
C ASN A 237 28.85 8.48 3.56
N LYS A 238 27.54 8.37 3.73
CA LYS A 238 26.73 9.48 4.25
C LYS A 238 26.74 9.46 5.77
N LYS A 239 27.12 10.58 6.38
CA LYS A 239 26.92 10.84 7.82
C LYS A 239 25.43 10.75 8.11
N ALA A 240 25.00 9.71 8.81
CA ALA A 240 23.79 9.75 9.62
C ALA A 240 23.84 8.60 10.63
N GLY A 241 23.21 8.81 11.79
CA GLY A 241 22.88 7.82 12.82
C GLY A 241 23.98 6.93 13.39
N ALA A 242 24.15 6.95 14.72
CA ALA A 242 24.74 5.80 15.41
C ALA A 242 23.91 4.53 15.09
N PRO A 243 24.56 3.35 14.94
CA PRO A 243 23.84 2.08 14.78
C PRO A 243 22.79 1.91 15.86
N PHE A 244 21.66 1.32 15.51
CA PHE A 244 20.53 1.12 16.43
C PHE A 244 20.09 -0.34 16.46
N PRO A 245 19.57 -0.84 17.59
CA PRO A 245 19.14 -2.23 17.71
C PRO A 245 17.85 -2.48 16.93
N ALA A 246 17.74 -3.68 16.36
CA ALA A 246 16.53 -4.19 15.74
C ALA A 246 16.46 -5.72 15.91
N ARG A 247 15.24 -6.27 15.96
CA ARG A 247 15.03 -7.72 15.98
C ARG A 247 14.92 -8.21 14.55
N LEU A 248 15.85 -9.04 14.12
CA LEU A 248 15.81 -9.64 12.80
C LEU A 248 15.07 -10.98 12.85
N ILE A 249 13.98 -11.08 12.10
CA ILE A 249 13.19 -12.30 11.94
C ILE A 249 13.36 -12.81 10.52
N ALA A 250 13.84 -14.04 10.37
CA ALA A 250 13.95 -14.72 9.09
C ALA A 250 12.97 -15.90 9.02
N VAL A 251 12.11 -15.87 8.01
CA VAL A 251 11.11 -16.92 7.75
C VAL A 251 11.55 -17.72 6.54
N SER A 252 11.80 -19.01 6.75
CA SER A 252 12.11 -19.96 5.67
C SER A 252 10.89 -20.15 4.77
N LEU A 253 11.08 -20.06 3.45
CA LEU A 253 10.00 -20.25 2.49
C LEU A 253 9.74 -21.73 2.28
N PRO A 254 8.47 -22.18 2.31
CA PRO A 254 8.12 -23.53 1.88
C PRO A 254 8.67 -23.83 0.48
N PRO A 255 9.05 -25.09 0.18
CA PRO A 255 9.72 -25.45 -1.07
C PRO A 255 8.97 -24.99 -2.33
N GLU A 256 7.64 -25.06 -2.31
CA GLU A 256 6.78 -24.62 -3.42
C GLU A 256 6.83 -23.11 -3.64
N LYS A 257 6.72 -22.31 -2.56
CA LYS A 257 6.84 -20.84 -2.63
C LYS A 257 8.25 -20.41 -3.01
N ALA A 258 9.25 -21.18 -2.58
CA ALA A 258 10.63 -20.96 -2.99
C ALA A 258 10.83 -21.21 -4.49
N LEU A 259 10.18 -22.22 -5.06
CA LEU A 259 10.22 -22.51 -6.49
C LEU A 259 9.52 -21.40 -7.30
N ILE A 260 8.34 -20.96 -6.89
CA ILE A 260 7.63 -19.82 -7.52
C ILE A 260 8.47 -18.55 -7.47
N SER A 261 9.05 -18.24 -6.30
CA SER A 261 9.95 -17.09 -6.14
C SER A 261 11.18 -17.21 -7.05
N LYS A 262 11.74 -18.40 -7.21
CA LYS A 262 12.87 -18.67 -8.12
C LYS A 262 12.46 -18.42 -9.57
N THR A 263 11.31 -18.92 -10.01
CA THR A 263 10.80 -18.71 -11.38
C THR A 263 10.55 -17.23 -11.68
N ARG A 264 9.95 -16.48 -10.74
CA ARG A 264 9.75 -15.03 -10.86
C ARG A 264 11.06 -14.25 -10.94
N LEU A 265 12.07 -14.63 -10.14
CA LEU A 265 13.39 -14.00 -10.22
C LEU A 265 14.08 -14.26 -11.56
N LEU A 266 13.90 -15.45 -12.13
CA LEU A 266 14.43 -15.80 -13.45
C LEU A 266 13.74 -15.01 -14.57
N SER A 267 12.43 -14.81 -14.50
CA SER A 267 11.70 -14.00 -15.48
C SER A 267 12.06 -12.51 -15.39
N GLU A 268 12.16 -11.96 -14.17
CA GLU A 268 12.65 -10.58 -13.93
C GLU A 268 14.09 -10.38 -14.42
N ASN A 269 14.96 -11.37 -14.22
CA ASN A 269 16.35 -11.34 -14.70
C ASN A 269 16.44 -11.33 -16.24
N ARG A 270 15.59 -12.12 -16.91
CA ARG A 270 15.49 -12.11 -18.39
C ARG A 270 15.05 -10.73 -18.88
N ARG A 271 14.03 -10.15 -18.24
CA ARG A 271 13.51 -8.81 -18.58
C ARG A 271 14.54 -7.69 -18.34
N LYS A 272 15.37 -7.81 -17.30
CA LYS A 272 16.39 -6.81 -16.94
C LYS A 272 17.78 -7.08 -17.54
N ARG A 273 17.97 -8.15 -18.34
CA ARG A 273 19.28 -8.62 -18.85
C ARG A 273 20.37 -8.73 -17.76
N THR A 274 19.99 -9.09 -16.53
CA THR A 274 20.93 -9.23 -15.40
C THR A 274 21.01 -10.67 -14.92
N ASN A 275 22.22 -11.25 -14.85
CA ASN A 275 22.42 -12.63 -14.42
C ASN A 275 22.54 -12.74 -12.88
N SER A 276 21.41 -12.59 -12.18
CA SER A 276 21.41 -12.54 -10.72
C SER A 276 21.36 -13.92 -10.04
N PHE A 277 21.11 -15.00 -10.79
CA PHE A 277 20.92 -16.36 -10.26
C PHE A 277 22.23 -17.01 -9.77
N ARG A 278 23.32 -16.92 -10.55
CA ARG A 278 24.67 -17.41 -10.16
C ARG A 278 25.27 -16.67 -8.94
N ARG A 279 24.76 -15.47 -8.59
CA ARG A 279 25.27 -14.65 -7.48
C ARG A 279 24.33 -14.59 -6.26
N LYS A 280 23.11 -15.13 -6.32
CA LYS A 280 22.04 -14.86 -5.31
C LYS A 280 21.16 -16.10 -5.00
N PRO A 281 21.72 -17.23 -4.53
CA PRO A 281 20.98 -18.47 -4.30
C PRO A 281 19.94 -18.43 -3.18
N TRP A 282 19.83 -17.35 -2.39
CA TRP A 282 18.95 -17.29 -1.22
C TRP A 282 17.79 -16.31 -1.34
N LYS A 283 17.73 -15.53 -2.42
CA LYS A 283 16.62 -14.60 -2.70
C LYS A 283 15.24 -15.29 -2.74
N HIS A 284 15.21 -16.60 -2.91
CA HIS A 284 14.01 -17.41 -3.02
C HIS A 284 13.80 -18.35 -1.82
N ARG A 285 14.69 -18.37 -0.83
CA ARG A 285 14.65 -19.34 0.27
C ARG A 285 14.16 -18.78 1.60
N ALA A 286 14.30 -17.49 1.86
CA ALA A 286 13.82 -16.89 3.10
C ALA A 286 13.36 -15.44 2.87
N MET A 287 12.42 -14.99 3.70
CA MET A 287 12.07 -13.57 3.85
C MET A 287 12.59 -13.06 5.18
N CYS A 288 13.14 -11.85 5.19
CA CYS A 288 13.66 -11.21 6.39
C CYS A 288 12.80 -9.99 6.75
N TYR A 289 12.61 -9.78 8.04
CA TYR A 289 11.85 -8.68 8.63
C TYR A 289 12.65 -8.09 9.80
N CYS A 290 12.55 -6.78 9.97
CA CYS A 290 12.99 -6.08 11.17
C CYS A 290 11.79 -5.52 11.90
#